data_AF-A0A8X8GYU4-F1
#
_entry.id   AF-A0A8X8GYU4-F1
#
_cell.length_a   1.000
_cell.length_b   1.000
_cell.length_c   1.000
_cell.angle_alpha   90.00
_cell.angle_beta   90.00
_cell.angle_gamma   90.00
#
_symmetry.space_group_name_H-M   'P 1'
#
loop_
_entity.id
_entity.type
_entity.pdbx_description
1 polymer ?
#
loop_
_entity_poly.entity_id
_entity_poly.type
_entity_poly.pdbx_seq_one_letter_code
_entity_poly.pdbx_strand_id
1 'polypeptide(L)'
;MEQPAYSGGGDGYGVALYDGARFCSVTNSYFDGTRHAVLEFKGACNNLIGGNISANCLNSDFDAHGGGELGSVYIGNVARWGPEKAADVDVKAAFRVGNPVHLAGGSKILFLGNRAEGFPSEDQAFDIQAPCSHVSIIANHALNCGVFARIRYNNRGDAGDAPTQAKMQALAISDILLSGNHFVGPGSERFLDVDGGPLRAVSRVSSLGNIINGVTNARQQYYVRRADRVTLLDDASLHTLPGAANTLMWFDDVTNLVALRQTIIGADRAVRAVNCPGAVFDGFTMKGVASGHVFVDGGGNAGLRFTDYKAISFAPTTLDTAVSAGRVIRRALLDDSAAGARASLGAQEATPFLAGLAALAVTNNRYPYMDFAGNWQLGTTTTFGRSLMSASDAAAGRTALGLATNPALWMTYGGTANAIALTSGAGITGTPPAGLMLRFRATAANSGAASIALDGGAAIACRTLSGAVLPAGYIRTDTETRAHFDGTFWLLERQAESLTNANGRYLRLADGTQECAHSVNLPYGSANTCQADWTFPAAFASSVVTVIMTLKSRAAAAPFPGELAAPRADPVTATQATLRQPNIVGMTAFAPGDVVAMHAFATGTWY
;
A
#
# COMPACT_ATOMS: atom_id res chain seq x y z
N MET A 1 13.44 -54.74 74.13
CA MET A 1 14.08 -53.48 74.59
C MET A 1 15.45 -53.44 73.97
N GLU A 2 15.57 -52.82 72.79
CA GLU A 2 16.83 -52.47 72.13
C GLU A 2 16.73 -50.97 71.81
N GLN A 3 17.81 -50.23 72.04
CA GLN A 3 17.81 -48.78 72.19
C GLN A 3 17.56 -48.03 70.86
N PRO A 4 16.64 -47.05 70.82
CA PRO A 4 16.64 -46.02 69.78
C PRO A 4 17.55 -44.85 70.19
N ALA A 5 18.23 -44.25 69.21
CA ALA A 5 19.08 -43.06 69.30
C ALA A 5 20.43 -43.24 70.05
N TYR A 6 21.50 -43.34 69.27
CA TYR A 6 22.88 -43.19 69.73
C TYR A 6 23.10 -41.73 70.15
N SER A 7 23.15 -41.46 71.46
CA SER A 7 23.54 -40.15 72.01
C SER A 7 25.00 -40.21 72.50
N GLY A 8 25.96 -40.05 71.58
CA GLY A 8 27.38 -39.90 71.91
C GLY A 8 27.84 -38.47 71.62
N GLY A 9 28.44 -37.79 72.60
CA GLY A 9 29.02 -36.46 72.41
C GLY A 9 30.18 -36.49 71.40
N GLY A 10 30.17 -35.56 70.43
CA GLY A 10 31.25 -35.35 69.47
C GLY A 10 30.87 -34.51 68.25
N ASP A 11 29.71 -34.76 67.64
CA ASP A 11 29.40 -34.19 66.31
C ASP A 11 28.32 -33.08 66.30
N GLY A 12 27.62 -32.87 67.42
CA GLY A 12 26.66 -31.78 67.61
C GLY A 12 25.30 -31.95 66.93
N TYR A 13 24.85 -33.17 66.60
CA TYR A 13 23.56 -33.40 65.93
C TYR A 13 22.36 -33.34 66.89
N GLY A 14 21.18 -32.95 66.37
CA GLY A 14 19.90 -33.02 67.07
C GLY A 14 19.32 -34.44 67.07
N VAL A 15 18.76 -34.88 65.94
CA VAL A 15 18.32 -36.27 65.71
C VAL A 15 19.06 -36.86 64.52
N ALA A 16 19.57 -38.06 64.70
CA ALA A 16 20.37 -38.79 63.74
C ALA A 16 19.72 -40.14 63.43
N LEU A 17 19.29 -40.34 62.18
CA LEU A 17 18.76 -41.59 61.64
C LEU A 17 19.88 -42.28 60.86
N TYR A 18 20.48 -43.31 61.45
CA TYR A 18 21.71 -43.96 60.97
C TYR A 18 21.47 -45.40 60.50
N ASP A 19 22.44 -45.92 59.73
CA ASP A 19 22.63 -47.33 59.42
C ASP A 19 21.35 -48.04 58.95
N GLY A 20 20.68 -47.42 57.98
CA GLY A 20 19.48 -48.00 57.39
C GLY A 20 18.22 -47.85 58.22
N ALA A 21 18.14 -46.89 59.15
CA ALA A 21 16.92 -46.55 59.87
C ALA A 21 15.74 -46.33 58.91
N ARG A 22 14.62 -47.04 59.14
CA ARG A 22 13.45 -47.02 58.26
C ARG A 22 12.16 -46.77 58.99
N PHE A 23 11.22 -46.12 58.29
CA PHE A 23 9.86 -45.88 58.79
C PHE A 23 9.84 -45.17 60.15
N CYS A 24 10.88 -44.39 60.44
CA CYS A 24 10.97 -43.56 61.62
C CYS A 24 10.22 -42.24 61.40
N SER A 25 9.79 -41.63 62.49
CA SER A 25 9.12 -40.33 62.48
C SER A 25 9.83 -39.37 63.44
N VAL A 26 10.29 -38.24 62.91
CA VAL A 26 10.82 -37.12 63.70
C VAL A 26 9.88 -35.94 63.48
N THR A 27 9.06 -35.64 64.48
CA THR A 27 7.97 -34.68 64.29
C THR A 27 7.83 -33.70 65.45
N ASN A 28 7.38 -32.49 65.15
CA ASN A 28 7.02 -31.45 66.12
C ASN A 28 8.13 -31.16 67.16
N SER A 29 9.39 -31.25 66.74
CA SER A 29 10.56 -31.03 67.59
C SER A 29 11.18 -29.66 67.35
N TYR A 30 11.89 -29.15 68.35
CA TYR A 30 12.67 -27.91 68.28
C TYR A 30 14.16 -28.23 68.45
N PHE A 31 14.98 -27.78 67.52
CA PHE A 31 16.43 -27.96 67.51
C PHE A 31 17.12 -26.60 67.47
N ASP A 32 18.15 -26.41 68.30
CA ASP A 32 18.88 -25.14 68.40
C ASP A 32 20.37 -25.38 68.59
N GLY A 33 21.20 -24.63 67.85
CA GLY A 33 22.67 -24.66 67.98
C GLY A 33 23.33 -25.99 67.58
N THR A 34 22.61 -26.88 66.90
CA THR A 34 23.15 -28.18 66.45
C THR A 34 23.97 -28.03 65.18
N ARG A 35 24.89 -28.94 64.88
CA ARG A 35 25.54 -29.04 63.57
C ARG A 35 24.52 -29.39 62.48
N HIS A 36 23.68 -30.39 62.76
CA HIS A 36 22.49 -30.74 61.99
C HIS A 36 21.31 -30.94 62.92
N ALA A 37 20.13 -30.41 62.59
CA ALA A 37 18.94 -30.62 63.41
C ALA A 37 18.38 -32.03 63.21
N VAL A 38 18.19 -32.45 61.95
CA VAL A 38 17.84 -33.83 61.60
C VAL A 38 18.74 -34.34 60.49
N LEU A 39 19.43 -35.43 60.75
CA LEU A 39 20.38 -36.07 59.85
C LEU A 39 19.91 -37.47 59.46
N GLU A 40 19.69 -37.71 58.18
CA GLU A 40 19.58 -39.04 57.60
C GLU A 40 20.93 -39.45 57.01
N PHE A 41 21.43 -40.62 57.44
CA PHE A 41 22.77 -41.08 57.10
C PHE A 41 22.83 -42.59 56.86
N LYS A 42 23.76 -43.01 55.99
CA LYS A 42 24.10 -44.42 55.68
C LYS A 42 22.87 -45.27 55.37
N GLY A 43 22.11 -44.85 54.36
CA GLY A 43 21.02 -45.66 53.81
C GLY A 43 19.70 -45.60 54.58
N ALA A 44 19.53 -44.62 55.46
CA ALA A 44 18.24 -44.32 56.08
C ALA A 44 17.15 -44.08 55.02
N CYS A 45 15.97 -44.69 55.18
CA CYS A 45 14.97 -44.66 54.12
C CYS A 45 13.53 -44.72 54.59
N ASN A 46 12.64 -44.09 53.82
CA ASN A 46 11.20 -44.03 54.07
C ASN A 46 10.86 -43.45 55.44
N ASN A 47 11.60 -42.44 55.89
CA ASN A 47 11.32 -41.76 57.15
C ASN A 47 10.47 -40.51 56.92
N LEU A 48 9.78 -40.10 57.97
CA LEU A 48 8.98 -38.87 58.01
C LEU A 48 9.64 -37.85 58.93
N ILE A 49 10.00 -36.69 58.39
CA ILE A 49 10.53 -35.56 59.12
C ILE A 49 9.53 -34.41 58.98
N GLY A 50 8.68 -34.21 59.99
CA GLY A 50 7.46 -33.40 59.85
C GLY A 50 7.23 -32.34 60.93
N GLY A 51 6.98 -31.08 60.55
CA GLY A 51 6.55 -30.04 61.50
C GLY A 51 7.62 -29.64 62.52
N ASN A 52 8.89 -29.87 62.23
CA ASN A 52 9.98 -29.52 63.14
C ASN A 52 10.43 -28.07 62.92
N ILE A 53 11.03 -27.48 63.94
CA ILE A 53 11.67 -26.18 63.90
C ILE A 53 13.15 -26.36 64.21
N SER A 54 14.01 -25.87 63.32
CA SER A 54 15.45 -25.77 63.53
C SER A 54 15.86 -24.30 63.54
N ALA A 55 16.71 -23.94 64.48
CA ALA A 55 17.30 -22.62 64.58
C ALA A 55 18.82 -22.73 64.81
N ASN A 56 19.56 -21.78 64.25
CA ASN A 56 20.98 -21.62 64.52
C ASN A 56 21.85 -22.87 64.25
N CYS A 57 21.46 -23.72 63.30
CA CYS A 57 22.28 -24.87 62.95
C CYS A 57 23.64 -24.45 62.37
N LEU A 58 24.72 -25.20 62.61
CA LEU A 58 26.06 -24.80 62.16
C LEU A 58 26.43 -25.27 60.74
N ASN A 59 25.70 -26.24 60.16
CA ASN A 59 25.96 -26.76 58.81
C ASN A 59 24.70 -26.88 57.94
N SER A 60 23.77 -27.75 58.32
CA SER A 60 22.50 -27.88 57.60
C SER A 60 21.40 -28.36 58.52
N ASP A 61 20.22 -27.76 58.42
CA ASP A 61 19.15 -28.04 59.37
C ASP A 61 18.57 -29.43 59.15
N PHE A 62 18.15 -29.74 57.93
CA PHE A 62 17.55 -31.02 57.55
C PHE A 62 18.34 -31.65 56.41
N ASP A 63 18.97 -32.79 56.65
CA ASP A 63 19.98 -33.30 55.73
C ASP A 63 19.80 -34.80 55.44
N ALA A 64 19.76 -35.15 54.16
CA ALA A 64 19.81 -36.53 53.65
C ALA A 64 21.13 -36.76 52.92
N HIS A 65 22.16 -37.15 53.67
CA HIS A 65 23.55 -36.87 53.29
C HIS A 65 24.51 -38.07 53.28
N GLY A 66 24.10 -39.25 53.74
CA GLY A 66 25.03 -40.35 54.04
C GLY A 66 25.22 -41.46 53.03
N GLY A 67 24.57 -41.34 51.88
CA GLY A 67 24.68 -42.29 50.79
C GLY A 67 23.67 -43.42 50.88
N GLY A 68 22.79 -43.48 49.87
CA GLY A 68 21.76 -44.50 49.74
C GLY A 68 20.44 -44.16 50.43
N GLU A 69 20.25 -42.91 50.88
CA GLU A 69 18.96 -42.47 51.41
C GLU A 69 17.87 -42.56 50.35
N LEU A 70 16.70 -43.06 50.73
CA LEU A 70 15.64 -43.35 49.76
C LEU A 70 14.24 -43.07 50.33
N GLY A 71 13.43 -42.31 49.60
CA GLY A 71 11.99 -42.27 49.84
C GLY A 71 11.53 -41.49 51.09
N SER A 72 12.41 -40.76 51.75
CA SER A 72 12.07 -39.96 52.93
C SER A 72 11.34 -38.67 52.57
N VAL A 73 10.46 -38.23 53.48
CA VAL A 73 9.59 -37.07 53.31
C VAL A 73 9.88 -36.05 54.40
N TYR A 74 10.23 -34.84 53.97
CA TYR A 74 10.42 -33.67 54.81
C TYR A 74 9.24 -32.72 54.59
N ILE A 75 8.35 -32.60 55.57
CA ILE A 75 7.09 -31.87 55.42
C ILE A 75 6.87 -30.80 56.49
N GLY A 76 6.56 -29.57 56.08
CA GLY A 76 6.15 -28.51 57.00
C GLY A 76 7.21 -28.11 58.04
N ASN A 77 8.48 -28.39 57.79
CA ASN A 77 9.56 -28.01 58.69
C ASN A 77 9.94 -26.53 58.49
N VAL A 78 10.48 -25.91 59.55
CA VAL A 78 10.99 -24.53 59.52
C VAL A 78 12.47 -24.54 59.88
N ALA A 79 13.32 -24.07 58.98
CA ALA A 79 14.74 -23.85 59.19
C ALA A 79 15.02 -22.35 59.29
N ARG A 80 15.64 -21.92 60.39
CA ARG A 80 15.99 -20.52 60.64
C ARG A 80 17.49 -20.35 60.70
N TRP A 81 17.99 -19.46 59.85
CA TRP A 81 19.38 -19.06 59.85
C TRP A 81 19.82 -18.57 61.23
N GLY A 82 20.96 -19.07 61.67
CA GLY A 82 21.78 -18.44 62.70
C GLY A 82 23.12 -18.02 62.10
N PRO A 83 23.73 -16.94 62.59
CA PRO A 83 24.92 -16.34 62.00
C PRO A 83 26.18 -17.22 62.10
N GLU A 84 26.16 -18.22 62.96
CA GLU A 84 27.29 -19.11 63.18
C GLU A 84 27.31 -20.28 62.19
N LYS A 85 28.52 -20.68 61.82
CA LYS A 85 28.83 -21.74 60.86
C LYS A 85 30.02 -22.54 61.36
N ALA A 86 29.99 -23.86 61.20
CA ALA A 86 31.13 -24.71 61.56
C ALA A 86 32.33 -24.44 60.63
N ALA A 87 33.55 -24.56 61.17
CA ALA A 87 34.79 -24.16 60.49
C ALA A 87 35.07 -24.96 59.20
N ASP A 88 34.46 -26.13 59.05
CA ASP A 88 34.59 -27.04 57.91
C ASP A 88 33.44 -26.93 56.91
N VAL A 89 32.61 -25.89 57.03
CA VAL A 89 31.44 -25.70 56.17
C VAL A 89 31.66 -24.49 55.27
N ASP A 90 31.74 -24.73 53.97
CA ASP A 90 31.84 -23.68 52.95
C ASP A 90 30.48 -23.11 52.57
N VAL A 91 29.41 -23.89 52.70
CA VAL A 91 28.03 -23.49 52.36
C VAL A 91 27.08 -24.14 53.35
N LYS A 92 26.26 -23.33 54.02
CA LYS A 92 25.20 -23.82 54.90
C LYS A 92 23.87 -23.89 54.16
N ALA A 93 23.05 -24.87 54.49
CA ALA A 93 21.80 -25.14 53.80
C ALA A 93 20.65 -25.47 54.77
N ALA A 94 19.46 -24.91 54.57
CA ALA A 94 18.30 -25.31 55.35
C ALA A 94 17.95 -26.79 55.09
N PHE A 95 17.90 -27.16 53.82
CA PHE A 95 17.61 -28.52 53.39
C PHE A 95 18.71 -28.99 52.46
N ARG A 96 19.29 -30.15 52.72
CA ARG A 96 20.35 -30.73 51.88
C ARG A 96 20.02 -32.15 51.47
N VAL A 97 20.38 -32.49 50.23
CA VAL A 97 20.34 -33.86 49.72
C VAL A 97 21.61 -34.16 48.95
N GLY A 98 22.16 -35.33 49.24
CA GLY A 98 23.36 -35.83 48.60
C GLY A 98 24.62 -35.21 49.19
N ASN A 99 25.74 -35.87 48.89
CA ASN A 99 27.05 -35.44 49.36
C ASN A 99 28.10 -36.02 48.39
N PRO A 100 28.97 -35.17 47.82
CA PRO A 100 29.89 -35.54 46.76
C PRO A 100 31.02 -36.46 47.19
N VAL A 101 31.18 -36.71 48.50
CA VAL A 101 32.14 -37.68 49.01
C VAL A 101 31.64 -39.13 48.91
N HIS A 102 30.34 -39.35 48.66
CA HIS A 102 29.73 -40.68 48.60
C HIS A 102 29.47 -41.16 47.15
N LEU A 103 29.56 -42.48 46.95
CA LEU A 103 29.33 -43.12 45.64
C LEU A 103 27.84 -43.40 45.34
N ALA A 104 27.01 -43.37 46.38
CA ALA A 104 25.56 -43.40 46.31
C ALA A 104 25.05 -42.17 47.05
N GLY A 105 23.85 -41.70 46.74
CA GLY A 105 23.28 -40.54 47.41
C GLY A 105 21.77 -40.55 47.36
N GLY A 106 21.17 -39.47 47.88
CA GLY A 106 19.74 -39.42 48.14
C GLY A 106 18.90 -39.60 46.88
N SER A 107 17.87 -40.43 46.97
CA SER A 107 16.90 -40.61 45.90
C SER A 107 15.45 -40.59 46.39
N LYS A 108 14.54 -40.11 45.56
CA LYS A 108 13.09 -40.06 45.86
C LYS A 108 12.79 -39.28 47.16
N ILE A 109 13.53 -38.20 47.38
CA ILE A 109 13.36 -37.34 48.55
C ILE A 109 12.33 -36.26 48.23
N LEU A 110 11.35 -36.09 49.11
CA LEU A 110 10.30 -35.08 48.97
C LEU A 110 10.44 -34.01 50.06
N PHE A 111 10.59 -32.75 49.65
CA PHE A 111 10.42 -31.57 50.47
C PHE A 111 9.09 -30.90 50.15
N LEU A 112 8.12 -30.98 51.06
CA LEU A 112 6.78 -30.45 50.86
C LEU A 112 6.44 -29.38 51.91
N GLY A 113 6.12 -28.17 51.48
CA GLY A 113 5.56 -27.15 52.39
C GLY A 113 6.53 -26.67 53.48
N ASN A 114 7.83 -26.87 53.32
CA ASN A 114 8.83 -26.42 54.29
C ASN A 114 9.13 -24.93 54.13
N ARG A 115 9.73 -24.35 55.16
CA ARG A 115 10.10 -22.94 55.23
C ARG A 115 11.58 -22.77 55.57
N ALA A 116 12.30 -21.99 54.78
CA ALA A 116 13.67 -21.56 55.05
C ALA A 116 13.70 -20.04 55.27
N GLU A 117 14.35 -19.57 56.34
CA GLU A 117 14.35 -18.16 56.73
C GLU A 117 15.78 -17.64 56.92
N GLY A 118 16.15 -16.61 56.15
CA GLY A 118 17.29 -15.74 56.43
C GLY A 118 18.67 -16.26 56.05
N PHE A 119 18.78 -17.31 55.22
CA PHE A 119 20.07 -17.88 54.78
C PHE A 119 20.77 -16.92 53.81
N PRO A 120 21.84 -16.19 54.18
CA PRO A 120 22.35 -15.09 53.36
C PRO A 120 23.22 -15.55 52.19
N SER A 121 23.25 -14.76 51.11
CA SER A 121 24.20 -14.87 49.99
C SER A 121 24.44 -16.29 49.43
N GLU A 122 25.61 -16.89 49.68
CA GLU A 122 25.99 -18.20 49.16
C GLU A 122 25.41 -19.38 49.96
N ASP A 123 24.67 -19.11 51.03
CA ASP A 123 23.91 -20.10 51.78
C ASP A 123 22.52 -20.34 51.16
N GLN A 124 22.01 -21.55 51.37
CA GLN A 124 21.03 -22.16 50.47
C GLN A 124 19.75 -22.51 51.22
N ALA A 125 18.58 -22.29 50.61
CA ALA A 125 17.36 -22.93 51.12
C ALA A 125 17.39 -24.44 50.81
N PHE A 126 17.73 -24.81 49.58
CA PHE A 126 17.89 -26.19 49.15
C PHE A 126 19.23 -26.39 48.47
N ASP A 127 20.05 -27.28 49.00
CA ASP A 127 21.36 -27.64 48.45
C ASP A 127 21.34 -29.09 47.99
N ILE A 128 21.40 -29.26 46.66
CA ILE A 128 21.30 -30.55 45.99
C ILE A 128 22.66 -30.86 45.40
N GLN A 129 23.29 -31.89 45.96
CA GLN A 129 24.65 -32.26 45.62
C GLN A 129 24.68 -33.65 44.98
N ALA A 130 25.62 -33.82 44.06
CA ALA A 130 25.88 -35.13 43.46
C ALA A 130 26.37 -36.13 44.52
N PRO A 131 26.08 -37.44 44.38
CA PRO A 131 25.07 -38.03 43.50
C PRO A 131 23.67 -37.89 44.11
N CYS A 132 22.65 -37.57 43.31
CA CYS A 132 21.26 -37.64 43.77
C CYS A 132 20.28 -37.75 42.60
N SER A 133 19.07 -38.26 42.86
CA SER A 133 18.04 -38.28 41.83
C SER A 133 16.62 -38.22 42.37
N HIS A 134 15.65 -37.82 41.56
CA HIS A 134 14.23 -37.85 41.95
C HIS A 134 13.97 -37.02 43.22
N VAL A 135 14.51 -35.81 43.28
CA VAL A 135 14.27 -34.89 44.41
C VAL A 135 13.13 -33.94 44.04
N SER A 136 12.09 -33.90 44.87
CA SER A 136 10.93 -33.03 44.66
C SER A 136 10.87 -31.96 45.75
N ILE A 137 10.89 -30.70 45.34
CA ILE A 137 10.78 -29.51 46.20
C ILE A 137 9.47 -28.82 45.81
N ILE A 138 8.41 -29.08 46.57
CA ILE A 138 7.04 -28.69 46.25
C ILE A 138 6.46 -27.76 47.33
N ALA A 139 5.88 -26.64 46.91
CA ALA A 139 5.16 -25.70 47.78
C ALA A 139 5.97 -25.17 48.98
N ASN A 140 7.30 -25.10 48.87
CA ASN A 140 8.18 -24.60 49.93
C ASN A 140 8.32 -23.08 49.83
N HIS A 141 8.56 -22.45 50.98
CA HIS A 141 8.74 -21.01 51.11
C HIS A 141 10.17 -20.69 51.57
N ALA A 142 10.93 -19.94 50.77
CA ALA A 142 12.22 -19.41 51.22
C ALA A 142 12.15 -17.88 51.31
N LEU A 143 12.45 -17.36 52.49
CA LEU A 143 12.34 -15.94 52.83
C LEU A 143 13.73 -15.38 53.11
N ASN A 144 14.11 -14.32 52.39
CA ASN A 144 15.42 -13.66 52.50
C ASN A 144 16.58 -14.67 52.44
N CYS A 145 16.47 -15.67 51.57
CA CYS A 145 17.52 -16.65 51.35
C CYS A 145 18.31 -16.26 50.10
N GLY A 146 19.64 -16.33 50.11
CA GLY A 146 20.46 -15.89 48.97
C GLY A 146 20.20 -16.74 47.72
N VAL A 147 20.07 -18.05 47.88
CA VAL A 147 19.67 -18.93 46.78
C VAL A 147 18.57 -19.89 47.20
N PHE A 148 17.53 -20.05 46.37
CA PHE A 148 16.44 -21.00 46.63
C PHE A 148 16.92 -22.44 46.44
N ALA A 149 17.35 -22.79 45.23
CA ALA A 149 17.88 -24.13 44.95
C ALA A 149 19.23 -24.05 44.23
N ARG A 150 20.23 -24.64 44.86
CA ARG A 150 21.55 -24.89 44.27
C ARG A 150 21.66 -26.36 43.91
N ILE A 151 21.98 -26.61 42.65
CA ILE A 151 22.14 -27.93 42.06
C ILE A 151 23.54 -27.97 41.44
N ARG A 152 24.51 -28.48 42.18
CA ARG A 152 25.90 -28.47 41.71
C ARG A 152 26.49 -29.86 41.66
N TYR A 153 27.06 -30.14 40.50
CA TYR A 153 28.15 -31.08 40.37
C TYR A 153 29.33 -30.58 41.22
N ASN A 154 29.83 -31.40 42.14
CA ASN A 154 31.09 -31.11 42.81
C ASN A 154 32.22 -31.87 42.11
N ASN A 155 33.23 -31.13 41.66
CA ASN A 155 34.48 -31.72 41.22
C ASN A 155 35.27 -32.00 42.50
N ARG A 156 35.44 -33.27 42.89
CA ARG A 156 36.16 -33.67 44.12
C ARG A 156 37.50 -32.92 44.27
N GLY A 157 37.49 -31.77 44.92
CA GLY A 157 38.65 -30.92 45.20
C GLY A 157 39.33 -31.31 46.52
N ASP A 158 38.64 -32.09 47.36
CA ASP A 158 39.09 -32.37 48.73
C ASP A 158 39.72 -33.77 48.89
N ALA A 159 40.04 -34.44 47.79
CA ALA A 159 40.71 -35.74 47.84
C ALA A 159 41.74 -35.91 46.73
N GLY A 160 42.75 -35.03 46.68
CA GLY A 160 44.11 -35.26 46.15
C GLY A 160 44.33 -35.68 44.69
N ASP A 161 43.34 -36.28 44.03
CA ASP A 161 43.40 -36.87 42.71
C ASP A 161 42.16 -36.42 41.92
N ALA A 162 42.38 -35.88 40.72
CA ALA A 162 41.30 -35.53 39.81
C ALA A 162 40.41 -36.77 39.55
N PRO A 163 39.09 -36.69 39.79
CA PRO A 163 38.21 -37.84 39.61
C PRO A 163 38.17 -38.29 38.13
N THR A 164 38.32 -39.58 37.88
CA THR A 164 38.24 -40.17 36.52
C THR A 164 36.86 -39.93 35.90
N GLN A 165 36.78 -39.73 34.58
CA GLN A 165 35.52 -39.51 33.84
C GLN A 165 34.41 -40.52 34.18
N ALA A 166 34.74 -41.80 34.35
CA ALA A 166 33.79 -42.85 34.73
C ALA A 166 33.20 -42.67 36.15
N LYS A 167 33.99 -42.18 37.11
CA LYS A 167 33.48 -41.84 38.46
C LYS A 167 32.60 -40.60 38.42
N MET A 168 32.96 -39.60 37.64
CA MET A 168 32.16 -38.37 37.48
C MET A 168 30.81 -38.67 36.79
N GLN A 169 30.76 -39.62 35.86
CA GLN A 169 29.51 -40.12 35.25
C GLN A 169 28.62 -40.88 36.24
N ALA A 170 29.20 -41.56 37.23
CA ALA A 170 28.45 -42.22 38.29
C ALA A 170 27.85 -41.22 39.31
N LEU A 171 28.35 -39.98 39.34
CA LEU A 171 27.93 -38.91 40.26
C LEU A 171 26.96 -37.93 39.60
N ALA A 172 25.96 -38.45 38.89
CA ALA A 172 24.95 -37.63 38.20
C ALA A 172 23.91 -37.04 39.16
N ILE A 173 23.33 -35.92 38.77
CA ILE A 173 22.13 -35.33 39.35
C ILE A 173 21.02 -35.41 38.31
N SER A 174 19.88 -36.00 38.67
CA SER A 174 18.78 -36.17 37.71
C SER A 174 17.39 -36.10 38.33
N ASP A 175 16.41 -35.75 37.51
CA ASP A 175 14.98 -35.77 37.87
C ASP A 175 14.69 -34.88 39.10
N ILE A 176 15.05 -33.61 38.99
CA ILE A 176 14.82 -32.60 40.03
C ILE A 176 13.57 -31.80 39.69
N LEU A 177 12.62 -31.74 40.61
CA LEU A 177 11.37 -31.01 40.45
C LEU A 177 11.28 -29.88 41.47
N LEU A 178 11.09 -28.65 41.00
CA LEU A 178 10.76 -27.48 41.79
C LEU A 178 9.38 -27.00 41.37
N SER A 179 8.36 -27.17 42.20
CA SER A 179 6.99 -26.81 41.81
C SER A 179 6.22 -26.03 42.87
N GLY A 180 5.57 -24.94 42.44
CA GLY A 180 4.69 -24.14 43.30
C GLY A 180 5.40 -23.50 44.48
N ASN A 181 6.73 -23.34 44.43
CA ASN A 181 7.49 -22.75 45.53
C ASN A 181 7.41 -21.22 45.50
N HIS A 182 7.67 -20.62 46.66
CA HIS A 182 7.70 -19.18 46.83
C HIS A 182 9.08 -18.73 47.32
N PHE A 183 9.74 -17.88 46.56
CA PHE A 183 11.04 -17.31 46.89
C PHE A 183 10.91 -15.80 47.03
N VAL A 184 11.14 -15.28 48.24
CA VAL A 184 10.81 -13.88 48.56
C VAL A 184 11.87 -13.17 49.37
N GLY A 185 12.16 -11.93 48.97
CA GLY A 185 12.71 -10.91 49.87
C GLY A 185 14.06 -10.34 49.42
N PRO A 186 14.43 -9.14 49.90
CA PRO A 186 15.53 -8.34 49.35
C PRO A 186 16.92 -8.98 49.47
N GLY A 187 17.12 -9.90 50.43
CA GLY A 187 18.36 -10.65 50.58
C GLY A 187 18.57 -11.76 49.53
N SER A 188 17.58 -11.98 48.67
CA SER A 188 17.57 -13.06 47.69
C SER A 188 18.37 -12.70 46.44
N GLU A 189 19.10 -13.68 45.89
CA GLU A 189 19.97 -13.51 44.73
C GLU A 189 19.56 -14.41 43.54
N ARG A 190 19.49 -15.74 43.73
CA ARG A 190 19.14 -16.70 42.65
C ARG A 190 18.02 -17.62 43.07
N PHE A 191 17.05 -17.82 42.19
CA PHE A 191 16.07 -18.88 42.39
C PHE A 191 16.69 -20.25 42.05
N LEU A 192 17.37 -20.33 40.91
CA LEU A 192 17.97 -21.58 40.43
C LEU A 192 19.44 -21.37 40.06
N ASP A 193 20.34 -22.09 40.73
CA ASP A 193 21.78 -22.14 40.46
C ASP A 193 22.17 -23.57 40.08
N VAL A 194 22.30 -23.83 38.77
CA VAL A 194 22.65 -25.13 38.21
C VAL A 194 24.02 -25.07 37.56
N ASP A 195 24.93 -25.93 38.01
CA ASP A 195 26.22 -26.17 37.35
C ASP A 195 26.48 -27.67 37.27
N GLY A 196 26.36 -28.25 36.07
CA GLY A 196 26.63 -29.67 35.85
C GLY A 196 28.11 -30.01 35.63
N GLY A 197 29.02 -29.04 35.76
CA GLY A 197 30.45 -29.29 35.61
C GLY A 197 30.85 -29.69 34.19
N PRO A 198 32.12 -30.06 33.95
CA PRO A 198 32.66 -30.29 32.62
C PRO A 198 32.02 -31.46 31.86
N LEU A 199 31.29 -32.36 32.53
CA LEU A 199 30.63 -33.51 31.91
C LEU A 199 29.12 -33.36 31.71
N ARG A 200 28.55 -32.20 32.03
CA ARG A 200 27.09 -31.99 32.05
C ARG A 200 26.35 -33.03 32.89
N ALA A 201 26.81 -33.24 34.12
CA ALA A 201 26.30 -34.28 35.01
C ALA A 201 24.90 -34.00 35.59
N VAL A 202 24.31 -32.84 35.31
CA VAL A 202 22.97 -32.46 35.75
C VAL A 202 22.00 -32.61 34.57
N SER A 203 20.91 -33.35 34.79
CA SER A 203 19.86 -33.50 33.80
C SER A 203 18.45 -33.48 34.38
N ARG A 204 17.44 -33.19 33.53
CA ARG A 204 16.01 -33.29 33.90
C ARG A 204 15.64 -32.44 35.11
N VAL A 205 16.01 -31.16 35.06
CA VAL A 205 15.60 -30.16 36.06
C VAL A 205 14.33 -29.47 35.59
N SER A 206 13.27 -29.52 36.38
CA SER A 206 11.97 -28.94 36.07
C SER A 206 11.58 -27.89 37.10
N SER A 207 11.30 -26.67 36.65
CA SER A 207 10.76 -25.55 37.44
C SER A 207 9.36 -25.24 36.94
N LEU A 208 8.33 -25.45 37.77
CA LEU A 208 6.92 -25.38 37.38
C LEU A 208 6.10 -24.50 38.34
N GLY A 209 5.63 -23.35 37.87
CA GLY A 209 4.66 -22.51 38.58
C GLY A 209 5.20 -21.88 39.86
N ASN A 210 6.49 -21.57 39.92
CA ASN A 210 7.13 -20.95 41.08
C ASN A 210 6.95 -19.43 41.05
N ILE A 211 6.83 -18.83 42.24
CA ILE A 211 6.71 -17.38 42.42
C ILE A 211 8.01 -16.85 43.01
N ILE A 212 8.63 -15.89 42.32
CA ILE A 212 9.87 -15.24 42.73
C ILE A 212 9.59 -13.75 42.88
N ASN A 213 9.64 -13.22 44.10
CA ASN A 213 9.19 -11.87 44.41
C ASN A 213 10.18 -11.10 45.30
N GLY A 214 10.37 -9.80 45.05
CA GLY A 214 11.18 -8.95 45.93
C GLY A 214 12.68 -9.28 45.94
N VAL A 215 13.18 -9.98 44.93
CA VAL A 215 14.61 -10.30 44.75
C VAL A 215 15.32 -9.05 44.20
N THR A 216 16.18 -8.42 45.01
CA THR A 216 16.79 -7.11 44.68
C THR A 216 18.29 -7.15 44.40
N ASN A 217 18.95 -8.30 44.57
CA ASN A 217 20.41 -8.41 44.36
C ASN A 217 20.78 -8.64 42.88
N ALA A 218 21.94 -8.09 42.48
CA ALA A 218 22.38 -7.96 41.09
C ALA A 218 22.97 -9.28 40.49
N ARG A 219 22.25 -10.40 40.54
CA ARG A 219 22.66 -11.67 39.91
C ARG A 219 21.56 -12.24 39.02
N GLN A 220 21.90 -13.25 38.21
CA GLN A 220 20.94 -13.97 37.35
C GLN A 220 20.01 -14.80 38.24
N GLN A 221 18.69 -14.59 38.16
CA GLN A 221 17.72 -15.36 38.95
C GLN A 221 17.72 -16.84 38.56
N TYR A 222 17.85 -17.10 37.25
CA TYR A 222 18.13 -18.42 36.72
C TYR A 222 19.55 -18.41 36.15
N TYR A 223 20.43 -19.15 36.80
CA TYR A 223 21.79 -19.40 36.35
C TYR A 223 21.91 -20.89 36.06
N VAL A 224 21.89 -21.28 34.80
CA VAL A 224 21.92 -22.69 34.40
C VAL A 224 23.03 -22.90 33.40
N ARG A 225 23.97 -23.78 33.75
CA ARG A 225 25.01 -24.17 32.81
C ARG A 225 25.33 -25.64 32.79
N ARG A 226 25.78 -26.11 31.62
CA ARG A 226 26.30 -27.47 31.41
C ARG A 226 25.30 -28.51 31.90
N ALA A 227 24.11 -28.50 31.32
CA ALA A 227 23.00 -29.36 31.74
C ALA A 227 22.23 -29.92 30.54
N ASP A 228 21.45 -30.99 30.76
CA ASP A 228 20.56 -31.58 29.76
C ASP A 228 19.10 -31.57 30.23
N ARG A 229 18.15 -31.29 29.33
CA ARG A 229 16.70 -31.33 29.61
C ARG A 229 16.28 -30.47 30.79
N VAL A 230 16.47 -29.16 30.65
CA VAL A 230 15.97 -28.18 31.63
C VAL A 230 14.63 -27.65 31.14
N THR A 231 13.59 -27.75 31.98
CA THR A 231 12.23 -27.29 31.67
C THR A 231 11.80 -26.24 32.68
N LEU A 232 11.44 -25.05 32.20
CA LEU A 232 10.84 -23.98 33.00
C LEU A 232 9.43 -23.70 32.48
N LEU A 233 8.43 -23.70 33.35
CA LEU A 233 7.03 -23.59 32.96
C LEU A 233 6.26 -22.70 33.94
N ASP A 234 5.60 -21.67 33.44
CA ASP A 234 4.69 -20.82 34.22
C ASP A 234 5.32 -20.18 35.48
N ASP A 235 6.65 -20.01 35.53
CA ASP A 235 7.28 -19.32 36.65
C ASP A 235 7.07 -17.80 36.53
N ALA A 236 6.90 -17.15 37.68
CA ALA A 236 6.61 -15.73 37.79
C ALA A 236 7.73 -15.00 38.55
N SER A 237 8.58 -14.30 37.82
CA SER A 237 9.62 -13.41 38.34
C SER A 237 9.10 -11.98 38.42
N LEU A 238 8.71 -11.57 39.62
CA LEU A 238 8.02 -10.33 39.92
C LEU A 238 8.95 -9.37 40.70
N HIS A 239 9.96 -8.71 40.09
CA HIS A 239 10.61 -7.52 40.68
C HIS A 239 11.78 -6.90 39.87
N THR A 240 12.01 -5.60 40.12
CA THR A 240 13.07 -4.72 39.58
C THR A 240 14.49 -5.12 40.00
N LEU A 241 15.34 -5.51 39.04
CA LEU A 241 16.80 -5.47 39.12
C LEU A 241 17.27 -4.06 38.72
N PRO A 242 17.69 -3.17 39.64
CA PRO A 242 18.37 -1.93 39.27
C PRO A 242 19.85 -2.25 39.07
N GLY A 243 20.32 -2.34 37.82
CA GLY A 243 21.74 -2.55 37.53
C GLY A 243 22.02 -3.01 36.10
N ALA A 244 22.74 -2.17 35.36
CA ALA A 244 22.84 -2.12 33.89
C ALA A 244 23.61 -3.25 33.16
N ALA A 245 23.57 -4.50 33.64
CA ALA A 245 24.30 -5.58 32.96
C ALA A 245 23.74 -7.01 33.09
N ASN A 246 22.75 -7.26 33.94
CA ASN A 246 22.39 -8.63 34.32
C ASN A 246 21.18 -9.18 33.56
N THR A 247 21.37 -10.36 32.98
CA THR A 247 20.28 -11.14 32.38
C THR A 247 19.55 -11.93 33.46
N LEU A 248 18.22 -11.84 33.50
CA LEU A 248 17.42 -12.55 34.49
C LEU A 248 17.56 -14.07 34.34
N MET A 249 17.42 -14.58 33.12
CA MET A 249 17.64 -15.99 32.80
C MET A 249 18.87 -16.18 31.92
N TRP A 250 19.89 -16.83 32.46
CA TRP A 250 21.15 -17.09 31.78
C TRP A 250 21.37 -18.59 31.62
N PHE A 251 21.53 -18.99 30.35
CA PHE A 251 21.75 -20.37 29.94
C PHE A 251 23.06 -20.47 29.15
N ASP A 252 23.92 -21.40 29.54
CA ASP A 252 25.18 -21.70 28.87
C ASP A 252 25.40 -23.20 28.75
N ASP A 253 25.59 -23.69 27.53
CA ASP A 253 25.87 -25.11 27.28
C ASP A 253 24.76 -26.05 27.77
N VAL A 254 23.51 -25.70 27.44
CA VAL A 254 22.31 -26.45 27.87
C VAL A 254 21.64 -27.11 26.67
N THR A 255 21.53 -28.45 26.68
CA THR A 255 20.81 -29.19 25.65
C THR A 255 19.37 -29.48 26.05
N ASN A 256 18.45 -29.54 25.09
CA ASN A 256 17.02 -29.79 25.33
C ASN A 256 16.39 -28.79 26.33
N LEU A 257 16.76 -27.51 26.22
CA LEU A 257 16.23 -26.42 27.03
C LEU A 257 14.85 -25.98 26.55
N VAL A 258 13.88 -25.95 27.45
CA VAL A 258 12.52 -25.47 27.20
C VAL A 258 12.11 -24.51 28.31
N ALA A 259 11.75 -23.28 27.95
CA ALA A 259 11.18 -22.32 28.87
C ALA A 259 9.88 -21.77 28.26
N LEU A 260 8.75 -21.96 28.93
CA LEU A 260 7.44 -21.61 28.40
C LEU A 260 6.67 -20.75 29.39
N ARG A 261 5.92 -19.78 28.86
CA ARG A 261 4.92 -18.98 29.60
C ARG A 261 5.46 -18.31 30.86
N GLN A 262 6.68 -17.82 30.79
CA GLN A 262 7.33 -17.13 31.90
C GLN A 262 6.77 -15.73 32.05
N THR A 263 6.50 -15.30 33.29
CA THR A 263 6.15 -13.90 33.59
C THR A 263 7.36 -13.19 34.17
N ILE A 264 7.79 -12.09 33.55
CA ILE A 264 8.95 -11.32 33.95
C ILE A 264 8.56 -9.85 34.14
N ILE A 265 8.80 -9.31 35.34
CA ILE A 265 8.55 -7.90 35.66
C ILE A 265 9.83 -7.28 36.22
N GLY A 266 10.40 -6.28 35.54
CA GLY A 266 11.51 -5.47 36.07
C GLY A 266 12.93 -6.02 35.85
N ALA A 267 13.29 -6.51 34.67
CA ALA A 267 14.65 -7.00 34.38
C ALA A 267 15.45 -6.01 33.52
N ASP A 268 16.79 -6.07 33.45
CA ASP A 268 17.55 -5.33 32.42
C ASP A 268 17.52 -6.07 31.08
N ARG A 269 17.77 -7.39 31.11
CA ARG A 269 17.62 -8.33 29.98
C ARG A 269 16.85 -9.55 30.45
N ALA A 270 15.91 -10.06 29.65
CA ALA A 270 15.09 -11.19 30.08
C ALA A 270 15.84 -12.52 29.93
N VAL A 271 16.33 -12.83 28.74
CA VAL A 271 16.95 -14.13 28.43
C VAL A 271 18.27 -13.97 27.67
N ARG A 272 19.26 -14.77 28.05
CA ARG A 272 20.51 -14.96 27.32
C ARG A 272 20.80 -16.45 27.19
N ALA A 273 21.06 -16.89 25.98
CA ALA A 273 21.41 -18.27 25.68
C ALA A 273 22.74 -18.34 24.93
N VAL A 274 23.62 -19.26 25.32
CA VAL A 274 24.92 -19.53 24.68
C VAL A 274 25.09 -21.04 24.58
N ASN A 275 25.41 -21.56 23.39
CA ASN A 275 25.59 -23.00 23.16
C ASN A 275 24.38 -23.85 23.59
N CYS A 276 23.17 -23.33 23.35
CA CYS A 276 21.89 -23.99 23.65
C CYS A 276 21.17 -24.37 22.34
N PRO A 277 21.65 -25.39 21.60
CA PRO A 277 21.05 -25.80 20.34
C PRO A 277 19.61 -26.29 20.55
N GLY A 278 18.71 -25.85 19.67
CA GLY A 278 17.29 -26.23 19.69
C GLY A 278 16.50 -25.70 20.90
N ALA A 279 17.04 -24.75 21.67
CA ALA A 279 16.33 -24.20 22.82
C ALA A 279 15.01 -23.54 22.41
N VAL A 280 13.97 -23.72 23.22
CA VAL A 280 12.63 -23.18 22.99
C VAL A 280 12.25 -22.21 24.10
N PHE A 281 11.95 -20.98 23.72
CA PHE A 281 11.43 -19.94 24.57
C PHE A 281 10.11 -19.45 23.96
N ASP A 282 8.99 -19.65 24.64
CA ASP A 282 7.68 -19.37 24.05
C ASP A 282 6.67 -18.80 25.05
N GLY A 283 5.81 -17.89 24.60
CA GLY A 283 4.69 -17.36 25.41
C GLY A 283 5.07 -16.45 26.58
N PHE A 284 6.25 -15.83 26.54
CA PHE A 284 6.74 -14.99 27.65
C PHE A 284 5.91 -13.71 27.80
N THR A 285 5.55 -13.33 29.02
CA THR A 285 4.97 -12.02 29.34
C THR A 285 6.00 -11.18 30.07
N MET A 286 6.36 -10.02 29.50
CA MET A 286 7.43 -9.16 30.01
C MET A 286 6.95 -7.72 30.22
N LYS A 287 7.26 -7.14 31.37
CA LYS A 287 6.90 -5.75 31.72
C LYS A 287 8.10 -5.04 32.34
N GLY A 288 8.39 -3.82 31.87
CA GLY A 288 9.43 -2.98 32.49
C GLY A 288 10.86 -3.52 32.34
N VAL A 289 11.23 -4.03 31.15
CA VAL A 289 12.59 -4.53 30.88
C VAL A 289 13.51 -3.38 30.45
N ALA A 290 14.50 -2.99 31.26
CA ALA A 290 15.21 -1.70 31.16
C ALA A 290 16.17 -1.55 29.95
N SER A 291 16.91 -2.59 29.55
CA SER A 291 17.71 -2.56 28.32
C SER A 291 16.86 -2.94 27.10
N GLY A 292 17.18 -2.40 25.93
CA GLY A 292 16.48 -2.71 24.67
C GLY A 292 16.48 -4.20 24.27
N HIS A 293 17.22 -5.07 24.98
CA HIS A 293 17.38 -6.48 24.65
C HIS A 293 16.47 -7.39 25.48
N VAL A 294 15.32 -7.74 24.88
CA VAL A 294 14.41 -8.79 25.38
C VAL A 294 15.09 -10.17 25.35
N PHE A 295 15.93 -10.42 24.35
CA PHE A 295 16.64 -11.68 24.17
C PHE A 295 18.05 -11.43 23.63
N VAL A 296 19.04 -12.16 24.14
CA VAL A 296 20.44 -12.11 23.72
C VAL A 296 20.90 -13.50 23.24
N ASP A 297 21.24 -13.60 21.96
CA ASP A 297 21.91 -14.78 21.38
C ASP A 297 23.42 -14.63 21.54
N GLY A 298 24.05 -15.46 22.39
CA GLY A 298 25.50 -15.47 22.56
C GLY A 298 26.26 -16.38 21.59
N GLY A 299 25.58 -16.99 20.62
CA GLY A 299 26.17 -17.94 19.66
C GLY A 299 26.00 -19.41 20.05
N GLY A 300 26.16 -20.31 19.08
CA GLY A 300 26.05 -21.76 19.28
C GLY A 300 24.62 -22.28 19.43
N ASN A 301 23.61 -21.48 19.07
CA ASN A 301 22.19 -21.75 19.32
C ASN A 301 21.44 -22.21 18.06
N ALA A 302 22.00 -23.16 17.31
CA ALA A 302 21.40 -23.63 16.07
C ALA A 302 19.96 -24.14 16.29
N GLY A 303 19.00 -23.64 15.51
CA GLY A 303 17.59 -24.03 15.61
C GLY A 303 16.81 -23.48 16.82
N LEU A 304 17.37 -22.51 17.55
CA LEU A 304 16.70 -21.87 18.70
C LEU A 304 15.41 -21.13 18.28
N ARG A 305 14.39 -21.20 19.13
CA ARG A 305 13.09 -20.53 18.95
C ARG A 305 12.79 -19.58 20.11
N PHE A 306 12.50 -18.33 19.79
CA PHE A 306 12.01 -17.31 20.75
C PHE A 306 10.73 -16.69 20.20
N THR A 307 9.57 -17.25 20.56
CA THR A 307 8.28 -16.96 19.92
C THR A 307 7.20 -16.50 20.89
N ASP A 308 6.13 -15.91 20.35
CA ASP A 308 4.91 -15.51 21.06
C ASP A 308 5.13 -14.73 22.37
N TYR A 309 6.18 -13.92 22.39
CA TYR A 309 6.49 -13.07 23.54
C TYR A 309 5.70 -11.76 23.47
N LYS A 310 5.26 -11.31 24.65
CA LYS A 310 4.57 -10.04 24.90
C LYS A 310 5.47 -9.11 25.71
N ALA A 311 5.87 -7.98 25.12
CA ALA A 311 6.66 -6.95 25.80
C ALA A 311 5.82 -5.68 26.00
N ILE A 312 5.34 -5.47 27.22
CA ILE A 312 4.47 -4.35 27.58
C ILE A 312 5.36 -3.17 28.00
N SER A 313 5.12 -1.99 27.39
CA SER A 313 5.75 -0.67 27.66
C SER A 313 7.11 -0.33 27.01
N PHE A 314 7.45 -0.88 25.84
CA PHE A 314 8.70 -0.54 25.12
C PHE A 314 8.54 -0.30 23.61
N ALA A 315 9.32 0.64 23.08
CA ALA A 315 9.74 0.66 21.68
C ALA A 315 10.90 -0.35 21.54
N PRO A 316 10.74 -1.47 20.82
CA PRO A 316 11.74 -2.52 20.77
C PRO A 316 12.87 -2.06 19.88
N THR A 317 14.04 -1.87 20.45
CA THR A 317 15.25 -1.58 19.68
C THR A 317 16.22 -2.72 19.91
N THR A 318 16.33 -3.54 18.85
CA THR A 318 17.36 -4.55 18.55
C THR A 318 17.43 -5.83 19.38
N LEU A 319 17.14 -6.95 18.70
CA LEU A 319 17.75 -8.25 18.97
C LEU A 319 19.24 -8.21 18.60
N ASP A 320 20.12 -8.75 19.44
CA ASP A 320 21.56 -8.69 19.22
C ASP A 320 22.05 -9.53 18.00
N THR A 321 23.26 -9.19 17.58
CA THR A 321 23.90 -9.26 16.25
C THR A 321 24.49 -10.61 15.83
N ALA A 322 24.61 -11.58 16.74
CA ALA A 322 25.05 -12.94 16.39
C ALA A 322 23.83 -13.77 15.94
N VAL A 323 23.78 -14.13 14.66
CA VAL A 323 22.65 -14.90 14.10
C VAL A 323 23.03 -16.38 14.07
N SER A 324 22.60 -17.14 15.07
CA SER A 324 22.70 -18.61 15.01
C SER A 324 21.84 -19.17 13.86
N ALA A 325 22.35 -20.17 13.14
CA ALA A 325 21.68 -20.73 11.97
C ALA A 325 20.30 -21.33 12.31
N GLY A 326 19.30 -21.06 11.47
CA GLY A 326 17.94 -21.62 11.62
C GLY A 326 17.13 -21.09 12.80
N ARG A 327 17.57 -19.99 13.42
CA ARG A 327 16.87 -19.35 14.55
C ARG A 327 15.55 -18.73 14.11
N VAL A 328 14.49 -18.91 14.90
CA VAL A 328 13.17 -18.29 14.69
C VAL A 328 12.85 -17.37 15.84
N ILE A 329 12.65 -16.08 15.57
CA ILE A 329 12.21 -15.11 16.58
C ILE A 329 10.98 -14.36 16.07
N ARG A 330 9.87 -14.46 16.80
CA ARG A 330 8.58 -13.83 16.43
C ARG A 330 7.95 -13.17 17.65
N ARG A 331 7.50 -11.93 17.46
CA ARG A 331 6.70 -11.16 18.42
C ARG A 331 5.22 -11.48 18.25
N ALA A 332 4.46 -11.46 19.33
CA ALA A 332 2.99 -11.53 19.27
C ALA A 332 2.38 -10.26 18.62
N LEU A 333 1.52 -10.45 17.60
CA LEU A 333 0.85 -9.35 16.86
C LEU A 333 -0.22 -8.62 17.70
N LEU A 334 -0.71 -9.25 18.76
CA LEU A 334 -1.93 -8.86 19.49
C LEU A 334 -1.76 -7.62 20.38
N ASP A 335 -0.53 -7.12 20.55
CA ASP A 335 -0.22 -6.02 21.47
C ASP A 335 0.44 -4.81 20.79
N ASP A 336 0.62 -4.84 19.47
CA ASP A 336 1.09 -3.67 18.74
C ASP A 336 -0.05 -2.65 18.60
N SER A 337 0.27 -1.36 18.71
CA SER A 337 -0.65 -0.32 18.25
C SER A 337 -0.98 -0.56 16.77
N ALA A 338 -2.12 -0.05 16.27
CA ALA A 338 -2.46 -0.20 14.86
C ALA A 338 -1.36 0.33 13.90
N ALA A 339 -0.48 1.22 14.36
CA ALA A 339 0.71 1.65 13.63
C ALA A 339 1.84 0.61 13.70
N GLY A 340 2.12 0.05 14.89
CA GLY A 340 3.12 -1.00 15.08
C GLY A 340 2.82 -2.27 14.28
N ALA A 341 1.55 -2.70 14.26
CA ALA A 341 1.13 -3.90 13.53
C ALA A 341 1.35 -3.78 12.01
N ARG A 342 1.11 -2.58 11.44
CA ARG A 342 1.34 -2.33 10.01
C ARG A 342 2.81 -2.42 9.62
N ALA A 343 3.69 -1.85 10.44
CA ALA A 343 5.14 -1.94 10.23
C ALA A 343 5.62 -3.39 10.27
N SER A 344 5.16 -4.16 11.27
CA SER A 344 5.48 -5.59 11.42
C SER A 344 5.03 -6.45 10.24
N LEU A 345 3.93 -6.08 9.57
CA LEU A 345 3.38 -6.82 8.41
C LEU A 345 3.90 -6.34 7.06
N GLY A 346 4.71 -5.28 7.00
CA GLY A 346 5.06 -4.61 5.75
C GLY A 346 3.86 -4.00 5.03
N ALA A 347 2.79 -3.67 5.77
CA ALA A 347 1.61 -3.04 5.21
C ALA A 347 1.85 -1.56 4.91
N GLN A 348 1.17 -1.01 3.90
CA GLN A 348 1.23 0.41 3.54
C GLN A 348 1.03 1.31 4.77
N GLU A 349 1.93 2.27 4.97
CA GLU A 349 1.83 3.20 6.10
C GLU A 349 0.51 4.00 6.05
N ALA A 350 -0.15 4.12 7.20
CA ALA A 350 -1.36 4.92 7.34
C ALA A 350 -0.98 6.41 7.39
N THR A 351 -0.88 7.05 6.23
CA THR A 351 -0.63 8.49 6.13
C THR A 351 -1.95 9.28 6.21
N PRO A 352 -1.94 10.55 6.66
CA PRO A 352 -3.12 11.42 6.60
C PRO A 352 -3.71 11.49 5.19
N PHE A 353 -2.84 11.41 4.17
CA PHE A 353 -3.23 11.36 2.76
C PHE A 353 -4.10 10.12 2.44
N LEU A 354 -3.62 8.92 2.77
CA LEU A 354 -4.36 7.68 2.49
C LEU A 354 -5.61 7.54 3.35
N ALA A 355 -5.56 8.01 4.60
CA ALA A 355 -6.72 8.05 5.49
C ALA A 355 -7.82 8.98 4.94
N GLY A 356 -7.44 10.17 4.45
CA GLY A 356 -8.37 11.12 3.83
C GLY A 356 -9.02 10.58 2.57
N LEU A 357 -8.26 9.89 1.71
CA LEU A 357 -8.81 9.27 0.50
C LEU A 357 -9.77 8.11 0.82
N ALA A 358 -9.43 7.26 1.79
CA ALA A 358 -10.26 6.13 2.20
C ALA A 358 -11.57 6.56 2.89
N ALA A 359 -11.60 7.74 3.50
CA ALA A 359 -12.79 8.31 4.14
C ALA A 359 -13.80 8.91 3.15
N LEU A 360 -13.49 9.00 1.86
CA LEU A 360 -14.41 9.56 0.86
C LEU A 360 -15.60 8.62 0.63
N ALA A 361 -16.80 9.08 0.99
CA ALA A 361 -18.05 8.37 0.72
C ALA A 361 -18.44 8.54 -0.76
N VAL A 362 -18.12 7.55 -1.59
CA VAL A 362 -18.42 7.58 -3.03
C VAL A 362 -19.94 7.52 -3.23
N THR A 363 -20.49 8.63 -3.67
CA THR A 363 -21.93 8.81 -3.97
C THR A 363 -22.09 9.33 -5.39
N ASN A 364 -23.29 9.19 -5.96
CA ASN A 364 -23.57 9.67 -7.31
C ASN A 364 -23.22 11.15 -7.45
N ASN A 365 -22.68 11.53 -8.61
CA ASN A 365 -22.40 12.92 -8.99
C ASN A 365 -21.27 13.61 -8.18
N ARG A 366 -20.32 12.83 -7.63
CA ARG A 366 -19.14 13.34 -6.93
C ARG A 366 -17.84 12.94 -7.63
N TYR A 367 -16.79 13.76 -7.53
CA TYR A 367 -15.43 13.41 -7.93
C TYR A 367 -14.41 13.76 -6.84
N PRO A 368 -13.36 12.93 -6.62
CA PRO A 368 -12.30 13.24 -5.67
C PRO A 368 -11.39 14.39 -6.16
N TYR A 369 -11.02 15.30 -5.26
CA TYR A 369 -9.97 16.30 -5.49
C TYR A 369 -9.26 16.67 -4.17
N MET A 370 -8.13 17.37 -4.26
CA MET A 370 -7.47 17.98 -3.10
C MET A 370 -7.77 19.47 -3.03
N ASP A 371 -8.13 19.97 -1.85
CA ASP A 371 -8.26 21.40 -1.61
C ASP A 371 -6.89 22.09 -1.45
N PHE A 372 -6.89 23.42 -1.35
CA PHE A 372 -5.66 24.20 -1.17
C PHE A 372 -4.96 23.96 0.18
N ALA A 373 -5.64 23.30 1.13
CA ALA A 373 -5.07 22.87 2.40
C ALA A 373 -4.54 21.43 2.35
N GLY A 374 -4.57 20.77 1.18
CA GLY A 374 -4.08 19.41 0.98
C GLY A 374 -5.01 18.30 1.47
N ASN A 375 -6.28 18.60 1.76
CA ASN A 375 -7.25 17.60 2.19
C ASN A 375 -8.00 17.00 1.00
N TRP A 376 -8.26 15.69 1.05
CA TRP A 376 -9.16 15.03 0.12
C TRP A 376 -10.61 15.46 0.33
N GLN A 377 -11.25 15.90 -0.74
CA GLN A 377 -12.63 16.39 -0.76
C GLN A 377 -13.41 15.81 -1.95
N LEU A 378 -14.74 15.89 -1.90
CA LEU A 378 -15.62 15.52 -3.01
C LEU A 378 -16.27 16.75 -3.65
N GLY A 379 -15.89 17.01 -4.89
CA GLY A 379 -16.50 18.04 -5.72
C GLY A 379 -17.81 17.53 -6.31
N THR A 380 -18.77 18.42 -6.52
CA THR A 380 -20.03 18.06 -7.19
C THR A 380 -19.85 18.19 -8.70
N THR A 381 -20.28 17.18 -9.45
CA THR A 381 -20.33 17.22 -10.91
C THR A 381 -21.76 17.05 -11.41
N THR A 382 -22.14 17.80 -12.44
CA THR A 382 -23.45 17.63 -13.07
C THR A 382 -23.45 16.39 -13.98
N THR A 383 -24.63 15.93 -14.38
CA THR A 383 -24.74 14.85 -15.38
C THR A 383 -24.04 15.23 -16.69
N PHE A 384 -24.15 16.50 -17.10
CA PHE A 384 -23.42 17.07 -18.24
C PHE A 384 -21.90 17.07 -18.04
N GLY A 385 -21.42 17.46 -16.85
CA GLY A 385 -19.99 17.43 -16.54
C GLY A 385 -19.39 16.02 -16.65
N ARG A 386 -20.14 15.00 -16.22
CA ARG A 386 -19.72 13.60 -16.37
C ARG A 386 -19.66 13.15 -17.82
N SER A 387 -20.65 13.53 -18.66
CA SER A 387 -20.63 13.15 -20.08
C SER A 387 -19.41 13.71 -20.82
N LEU A 388 -18.88 14.86 -20.37
CA LEU A 388 -17.66 15.43 -20.96
C LEU A 388 -16.39 14.70 -20.48
N MET A 389 -16.27 14.43 -19.17
CA MET A 389 -15.11 13.70 -18.61
C MET A 389 -15.04 12.23 -19.08
N SER A 390 -16.17 11.64 -19.45
CA SER A 390 -16.25 10.27 -19.97
C SER A 390 -16.24 10.19 -21.51
N ALA A 391 -15.98 11.29 -22.22
CA ALA A 391 -15.94 11.28 -23.69
C ALA A 391 -14.78 10.40 -24.18
N SER A 392 -15.08 9.40 -25.01
CA SER A 392 -14.09 8.45 -25.54
C SER A 392 -13.14 9.08 -26.55
N ASP A 393 -13.54 10.17 -27.20
CA ASP A 393 -12.79 10.88 -28.22
C ASP A 393 -13.29 12.33 -28.40
N ALA A 394 -12.63 13.05 -29.30
CA ALA A 394 -12.96 14.44 -29.60
C ALA A 394 -14.32 14.63 -30.28
N ALA A 395 -14.85 13.63 -31.01
CA ALA A 395 -16.16 13.71 -31.63
C ALA A 395 -17.26 13.61 -30.57
N ALA A 396 -17.15 12.66 -29.64
CA ALA A 396 -18.03 12.53 -28.49
C ALA A 396 -18.04 13.81 -27.63
N GLY A 397 -16.87 14.43 -27.41
CA GLY A 397 -16.76 15.72 -26.73
C GLY A 397 -17.48 16.86 -27.45
N ARG A 398 -17.34 16.97 -28.78
CA ARG A 398 -18.05 17.99 -29.59
C ARG A 398 -19.56 17.78 -29.59
N THR A 399 -20.02 16.53 -29.64
CA THR A 399 -21.45 16.19 -29.50
C THR A 399 -21.99 16.59 -28.13
N ALA A 400 -21.27 16.28 -27.05
CA ALA A 400 -21.65 16.66 -25.70
C ALA A 400 -21.76 18.18 -25.53
N LEU A 401 -20.87 18.96 -26.15
CA LEU A 401 -20.92 20.42 -26.12
C LEU A 401 -21.94 21.04 -27.10
N GLY A 402 -22.59 20.25 -27.96
CA GLY A 402 -23.49 20.76 -28.99
C GLY A 402 -22.77 21.50 -30.14
N LEU A 403 -21.47 21.29 -30.31
CA LEU A 403 -20.64 21.97 -31.32
C LEU A 403 -20.74 21.34 -32.72
N ALA A 404 -21.73 20.48 -32.96
CA ALA A 404 -21.87 19.73 -34.20
C ALA A 404 -22.35 20.55 -35.43
N THR A 405 -22.46 21.89 -35.33
CA THR A 405 -22.98 22.72 -36.43
C THR A 405 -22.38 24.14 -36.41
N ASN A 406 -21.42 24.43 -37.30
CA ASN A 406 -20.93 25.80 -37.58
C ASN A 406 -21.64 26.34 -38.86
N PRO A 407 -22.09 27.62 -38.95
CA PRO A 407 -23.07 28.10 -39.95
C PRO A 407 -22.61 28.28 -41.41
N ALA A 408 -21.53 27.63 -41.85
CA ALA A 408 -21.14 27.62 -43.27
C ALA A 408 -20.40 26.33 -43.61
N LEU A 409 -21.15 25.24 -43.74
CA LEU A 409 -20.58 23.95 -44.11
C LEU A 409 -20.11 24.02 -45.58
N TRP A 410 -18.79 23.99 -45.76
CA TRP A 410 -18.20 23.70 -47.05
C TRP A 410 -18.47 22.23 -47.37
N MET A 411 -19.21 21.98 -48.44
CA MET A 411 -19.68 20.64 -48.77
C MET A 411 -18.72 19.93 -49.71
N THR A 412 -18.58 18.63 -49.48
CA THR A 412 -17.97 17.74 -50.48
C THR A 412 -19.01 17.46 -51.57
N TYR A 413 -18.69 17.80 -52.82
CA TYR A 413 -19.57 17.59 -53.97
C TYR A 413 -19.48 16.16 -54.51
N GLY A 414 -20.63 15.59 -54.87
CA GLY A 414 -20.76 14.32 -55.58
C GLY A 414 -22.03 14.29 -56.43
N GLY A 415 -22.33 13.12 -57.01
CA GLY A 415 -23.49 12.94 -57.89
C GLY A 415 -23.22 13.37 -59.33
N THR A 416 -24.25 13.90 -60.00
CA THR A 416 -24.22 14.33 -61.41
C THR A 416 -24.63 15.79 -61.56
N ALA A 417 -24.51 16.34 -62.77
CA ALA A 417 -24.85 17.72 -63.12
C ALA A 417 -26.25 18.18 -62.64
N ASN A 418 -27.25 17.29 -62.64
CA ASN A 418 -28.63 17.62 -62.25
C ASN A 418 -29.11 16.87 -60.99
N ALA A 419 -28.38 15.86 -60.52
CA ALA A 419 -28.67 15.14 -59.28
C ALA A 419 -27.44 15.24 -58.36
N ILE A 420 -27.36 16.35 -57.64
CA ILE A 420 -26.21 16.70 -56.80
C ILE A 420 -26.34 16.01 -55.45
N ALA A 421 -25.25 15.37 -55.01
CA ALA A 421 -25.12 14.85 -53.65
C ALA A 421 -24.10 15.70 -52.90
N LEU A 422 -24.48 16.28 -51.76
CA LEU A 422 -23.59 17.07 -50.91
C LEU A 422 -23.38 16.36 -49.58
N THR A 423 -22.11 16.20 -49.18
CA THR A 423 -21.75 15.63 -47.87
C THR A 423 -21.18 16.72 -46.97
N SER A 424 -21.80 16.91 -45.80
CA SER A 424 -21.42 17.90 -44.80
C SER A 424 -20.45 17.36 -43.74
N GLY A 425 -20.45 16.04 -43.50
CA GLY A 425 -19.74 15.40 -42.40
C GLY A 425 -20.42 15.56 -41.03
N ALA A 426 -21.52 16.32 -40.95
CA ALA A 426 -22.34 16.48 -39.74
C ALA A 426 -23.48 15.46 -39.65
N GLY A 427 -23.77 14.72 -40.73
CA GLY A 427 -24.78 13.66 -40.74
C GLY A 427 -26.21 14.20 -40.58
N ILE A 428 -26.56 15.25 -41.32
CA ILE A 428 -27.88 15.86 -41.27
C ILE A 428 -28.90 14.88 -41.86
N THR A 429 -29.70 14.25 -41.00
CA THR A 429 -30.75 13.29 -41.38
C THR A 429 -32.11 13.97 -41.49
N GLY A 430 -32.90 13.62 -42.52
CA GLY A 430 -34.28 14.11 -42.70
C GLY A 430 -34.36 15.41 -43.52
N THR A 431 -35.46 16.13 -43.38
CA THR A 431 -35.65 17.43 -44.05
C THR A 431 -34.69 18.47 -43.45
N PRO A 432 -33.90 19.17 -44.27
CA PRO A 432 -33.01 20.23 -43.78
C PRO A 432 -33.78 21.31 -43.00
N PRO A 433 -33.19 21.93 -41.97
CA PRO A 433 -33.83 23.07 -41.29
C PRO A 433 -33.97 24.27 -42.23
N ALA A 434 -35.13 24.93 -42.21
CA ALA A 434 -35.32 26.20 -42.92
C ALA A 434 -34.27 27.23 -42.45
N GLY A 435 -33.66 27.94 -43.40
CA GLY A 435 -32.57 28.87 -43.15
C GLY A 435 -31.16 28.28 -43.27
N LEU A 436 -31.02 26.96 -43.45
CA LEU A 436 -29.71 26.32 -43.63
C LEU A 436 -29.02 26.82 -44.91
N MET A 437 -27.73 27.15 -44.81
CA MET A 437 -26.91 27.62 -45.92
C MET A 437 -25.73 26.68 -46.19
N LEU A 438 -25.60 26.24 -47.44
CA LEU A 438 -24.52 25.37 -47.90
C LEU A 438 -23.61 26.12 -48.88
N ARG A 439 -22.32 25.78 -48.91
CA ARG A 439 -21.37 26.28 -49.91
C ARG A 439 -20.69 25.11 -50.60
N PHE A 440 -20.67 25.10 -51.94
CA PHE A 440 -20.04 24.03 -52.70
C PHE A 440 -19.47 24.54 -54.05
N ARG A 441 -18.65 23.71 -54.69
CA ARG A 441 -18.22 23.87 -56.08
C ARG A 441 -18.61 22.62 -56.85
N ALA A 442 -19.35 22.78 -57.94
CA ALA A 442 -19.79 21.67 -58.76
C ALA A 442 -18.68 21.19 -59.70
N THR A 443 -18.62 19.88 -59.98
CA THR A 443 -17.68 19.32 -60.98
C THR A 443 -18.25 19.34 -62.40
N ALA A 444 -19.53 19.71 -62.57
CA ALA A 444 -20.17 19.86 -63.87
C ALA A 444 -21.25 20.96 -63.83
N ALA A 445 -21.45 21.64 -64.95
CA ALA A 445 -22.56 22.57 -65.11
C ALA A 445 -23.89 21.81 -65.27
N ASN A 446 -24.99 22.35 -64.73
CA ASN A 446 -26.31 21.73 -64.86
C ASN A 446 -26.81 21.84 -66.32
N SER A 447 -27.45 20.79 -66.83
CA SER A 447 -28.06 20.79 -68.18
C SER A 447 -29.57 21.08 -68.17
N GLY A 448 -30.16 21.27 -66.99
CA GLY A 448 -31.56 21.60 -66.78
C GLY A 448 -31.90 21.71 -65.30
N ALA A 449 -33.14 21.36 -64.93
CA ALA A 449 -33.57 21.32 -63.53
C ALA A 449 -32.64 20.44 -62.69
N ALA A 450 -32.18 20.95 -61.55
CA ALA A 450 -31.28 20.23 -60.65
C ALA A 450 -31.90 20.03 -59.27
N SER A 451 -31.40 19.05 -58.52
CA SER A 451 -31.75 18.79 -57.12
C SER A 451 -30.51 18.53 -56.27
N ILE A 452 -30.59 18.84 -54.97
CA ILE A 452 -29.56 18.53 -53.98
C ILE A 452 -30.11 17.51 -52.98
N ALA A 453 -29.39 16.40 -52.80
CA ALA A 453 -29.52 15.48 -51.68
C ALA A 453 -28.38 15.74 -50.67
N LEU A 454 -28.73 16.14 -49.45
CA LEU A 454 -27.76 16.44 -48.38
C LEU A 454 -27.58 15.21 -47.48
N ASP A 455 -26.33 14.78 -47.27
CA ASP A 455 -25.94 13.66 -46.39
C ASP A 455 -26.72 12.35 -46.66
N GLY A 456 -27.10 12.09 -47.91
CA GLY A 456 -27.88 10.90 -48.30
C GLY A 456 -29.39 11.00 -48.05
N GLY A 457 -29.88 12.18 -47.66
CA GLY A 457 -31.31 12.48 -47.53
C GLY A 457 -32.06 12.58 -48.87
N ALA A 458 -33.32 13.00 -48.80
CA ALA A 458 -34.16 13.14 -49.98
C ALA A 458 -33.62 14.21 -50.95
N ALA A 459 -33.77 13.95 -52.25
CA ALA A 459 -33.42 14.91 -53.29
C ALA A 459 -34.44 16.06 -53.33
N ILE A 460 -33.98 17.27 -53.03
CA ILE A 460 -34.81 18.48 -52.99
C ILE A 460 -34.48 19.35 -54.20
N ALA A 461 -35.51 19.85 -54.88
CA ALA A 461 -35.33 20.63 -56.10
C ALA A 461 -34.64 21.99 -55.84
N CYS A 462 -33.80 22.40 -56.78
CA CYS A 462 -33.11 23.69 -56.77
C CYS A 462 -33.86 24.72 -57.62
N ARG A 463 -33.87 25.97 -57.15
CA ARG A 463 -34.53 27.11 -57.78
C ARG A 463 -33.59 28.31 -57.87
N THR A 464 -33.89 29.23 -58.78
CA THR A 464 -33.27 30.56 -58.81
C THR A 464 -33.69 31.37 -57.59
N LEU A 465 -33.04 32.51 -57.33
CA LEU A 465 -33.47 33.43 -56.27
C LEU A 465 -34.89 33.99 -56.48
N SER A 466 -35.38 33.98 -57.72
CA SER A 466 -36.76 34.35 -58.07
C SER A 466 -37.78 33.20 -57.94
N GLY A 467 -37.34 32.01 -57.54
CA GLY A 467 -38.20 30.82 -57.39
C GLY A 467 -38.45 30.02 -58.67
N ALA A 468 -37.84 30.39 -59.80
CA ALA A 468 -37.97 29.66 -61.06
C ALA A 468 -37.17 28.34 -61.05
N VAL A 469 -37.53 27.39 -61.94
CA VAL A 469 -36.70 26.20 -62.20
C VAL A 469 -35.32 26.68 -62.67
N LEU A 470 -34.24 26.04 -62.20
CA LEU A 470 -32.89 26.40 -62.65
C LEU A 470 -32.73 26.21 -64.17
N PRO A 471 -32.27 27.25 -64.89
CA PRO A 471 -31.94 27.13 -66.31
C PRO A 471 -30.63 26.37 -66.49
N ALA A 472 -30.42 25.77 -67.67
CA ALA A 472 -29.17 25.13 -68.02
C ALA A 472 -28.00 26.13 -67.90
N GLY A 473 -26.89 25.69 -67.27
CA GLY A 473 -25.70 26.49 -67.05
C GLY A 473 -25.77 27.47 -65.87
N TYR A 474 -26.84 27.46 -65.06
CA TYR A 474 -26.90 28.27 -63.83
C TYR A 474 -25.84 27.86 -62.81
N ILE A 475 -25.72 26.56 -62.56
CA ILE A 475 -24.62 25.98 -61.78
C ILE A 475 -23.42 25.87 -62.72
N ARG A 476 -22.27 26.41 -62.29
CA ARG A 476 -21.03 26.40 -63.07
C ARG A 476 -19.98 25.49 -62.43
N THR A 477 -19.24 24.80 -63.29
CA THR A 477 -18.07 24.01 -62.87
C THR A 477 -17.07 24.87 -62.11
N ASP A 478 -16.53 24.35 -61.01
CA ASP A 478 -15.49 24.94 -60.16
C ASP A 478 -15.79 26.36 -59.62
N THR A 479 -17.04 26.80 -59.70
CA THR A 479 -17.49 28.10 -59.21
C THR A 479 -18.26 27.92 -57.90
N GLU A 480 -18.01 28.80 -56.93
CA GLU A 480 -18.75 28.78 -55.67
C GLU A 480 -20.24 29.03 -55.93
N THR A 481 -21.04 28.07 -55.52
CA THR A 481 -22.50 28.15 -55.46
C THR A 481 -22.92 28.04 -54.00
N ARG A 482 -23.85 28.90 -53.59
CA ARG A 482 -24.43 28.81 -52.25
C ARG A 482 -25.90 28.44 -52.37
N ALA A 483 -26.33 27.53 -51.52
CA ALA A 483 -27.70 27.03 -51.51
C ALA A 483 -28.34 27.37 -50.16
N HIS A 484 -29.47 28.07 -50.20
CA HIS A 484 -30.28 28.42 -49.04
C HIS A 484 -31.55 27.58 -49.03
N PHE A 485 -31.85 26.90 -47.93
CA PHE A 485 -33.10 26.16 -47.81
C PHE A 485 -34.22 27.05 -47.28
N ASP A 486 -35.27 27.27 -48.08
CA ASP A 486 -36.42 28.12 -47.70
C ASP A 486 -37.51 27.36 -46.92
N GLY A 487 -37.31 26.06 -46.68
CA GLY A 487 -38.30 25.15 -46.08
C GLY A 487 -38.95 24.20 -47.09
N THR A 488 -38.81 24.46 -48.39
CA THR A 488 -39.38 23.64 -49.49
C THR A 488 -38.36 23.33 -50.59
N PHE A 489 -37.57 24.33 -51.01
CA PHE A 489 -36.61 24.25 -52.10
C PHE A 489 -35.24 24.78 -51.69
N TRP A 490 -34.22 24.43 -52.48
CA TRP A 490 -32.91 25.06 -52.42
C TRP A 490 -32.88 26.29 -53.34
N LEU A 491 -32.78 27.48 -52.78
CA LEU A 491 -32.56 28.72 -53.53
C LEU A 491 -31.05 28.89 -53.76
N LEU A 492 -30.62 28.92 -55.02
CA LEU A 492 -29.20 28.97 -55.37
C LEU A 492 -28.76 30.38 -55.75
N GLU A 493 -27.68 30.84 -55.13
CA GLU A 493 -26.91 32.02 -55.54
C GLU A 493 -25.57 31.59 -56.14
N ARG A 494 -25.17 32.27 -57.23
CA ARG A 494 -23.90 32.02 -57.91
C ARG A 494 -23.08 33.29 -57.99
N GLN A 495 -21.76 33.15 -58.01
CA GLN A 495 -20.87 34.25 -58.36
C GLN A 495 -21.21 34.78 -59.76
N ALA A 496 -21.14 36.11 -59.96
CA ALA A 496 -21.35 36.73 -61.25
C ALA A 496 -20.38 36.17 -62.32
N GLU A 497 -20.86 36.09 -63.56
CA GLU A 497 -20.08 35.63 -64.71
C GLU A 497 -19.72 36.83 -65.58
N SER A 498 -18.42 37.11 -65.74
CA SER A 498 -17.93 38.23 -66.55
C SER A 498 -16.91 37.72 -67.55
N LEU A 499 -17.21 37.82 -68.83
CA LEU A 499 -16.37 37.31 -69.93
C LEU A 499 -16.33 38.30 -71.09
N THR A 500 -15.31 38.20 -71.93
CA THR A 500 -15.12 39.03 -73.13
C THR A 500 -14.78 38.15 -74.32
N ASN A 501 -15.37 38.45 -75.48
CA ASN A 501 -15.03 37.84 -76.77
C ASN A 501 -14.93 38.93 -77.85
N ALA A 502 -14.76 38.53 -79.12
CA ALA A 502 -14.64 39.47 -80.25
C ALA A 502 -15.83 40.43 -80.40
N ASN A 503 -17.01 40.03 -79.87
CA ASN A 503 -18.25 40.79 -79.95
C ASN A 503 -18.48 41.71 -78.73
N GLY A 504 -17.54 41.77 -77.77
CA GLY A 504 -17.63 42.62 -76.58
C GLY A 504 -17.55 41.85 -75.27
N ARG A 505 -17.88 42.53 -74.17
CA ARG A 505 -17.96 41.93 -72.82
C ARG A 505 -19.42 41.63 -72.46
N TYR A 506 -19.64 40.58 -71.69
CA TYR A 506 -20.91 40.37 -71.01
C TYR A 506 -20.73 40.10 -69.52
N LEU A 507 -21.74 40.49 -68.75
CA LEU A 507 -21.91 40.18 -67.33
C LEU A 507 -23.25 39.45 -67.17
N ARG A 508 -23.26 38.31 -66.49
CA ARG A 508 -24.49 37.64 -66.04
C ARG A 508 -24.52 37.57 -64.52
N LEU A 509 -25.61 38.04 -63.94
CA LEU A 509 -25.88 38.04 -62.52
C LEU A 509 -26.78 36.85 -62.13
N ALA A 510 -26.82 36.53 -60.84
CA ALA A 510 -27.60 35.41 -60.30
C ALA A 510 -29.13 35.68 -60.31
N ASP A 511 -29.54 36.94 -60.40
CA ASP A 511 -30.94 37.36 -60.49
C ASP A 511 -31.56 37.17 -61.89
N GLY A 512 -30.73 36.89 -62.90
CA GLY A 512 -31.14 36.74 -64.29
C GLY A 512 -30.76 37.89 -65.19
N THR A 513 -30.21 38.98 -64.64
CA THR A 513 -29.75 40.13 -65.41
C THR A 513 -28.53 39.76 -66.26
N GLN A 514 -28.58 40.12 -67.54
CA GLN A 514 -27.44 40.10 -68.45
C GLN A 514 -27.16 41.49 -68.97
N GLU A 515 -25.90 41.85 -69.00
CA GLU A 515 -25.42 43.09 -69.59
C GLU A 515 -24.39 42.74 -70.66
N CYS A 516 -24.48 43.39 -71.82
CA CYS A 516 -23.51 43.29 -72.89
C CYS A 516 -22.98 44.69 -73.21
N ALA A 517 -21.68 44.83 -73.48
CA ALA A 517 -21.09 46.11 -73.88
C ALA A 517 -20.01 45.93 -74.93
N HIS A 518 -19.99 46.79 -75.95
CA HIS A 518 -18.99 46.77 -77.01
C HIS A 518 -18.69 48.17 -77.57
N SER A 519 -17.52 48.33 -78.20
CA SER A 519 -17.20 49.48 -79.03
C SER A 519 -17.30 49.06 -80.48
N VAL A 520 -18.28 49.61 -81.21
CA VAL A 520 -18.59 49.20 -82.59
C VAL A 520 -18.26 50.33 -83.54
N ASN A 521 -17.57 50.02 -84.63
CA ASN A 521 -17.39 50.94 -85.75
C ASN A 521 -18.55 50.75 -86.73
N LEU A 522 -19.31 51.81 -86.97
CA LEU A 522 -20.41 51.87 -87.92
C LEU A 522 -19.87 52.43 -89.25
N PRO A 523 -19.64 51.61 -90.28
CA PRO A 523 -19.28 52.10 -91.60
C PRO A 523 -20.46 52.81 -92.28
N TYR A 524 -20.16 53.55 -93.35
CA TYR A 524 -21.13 54.13 -94.26
C TYR A 524 -22.16 53.08 -94.73
N GLY A 525 -23.44 53.31 -94.42
CA GLY A 525 -24.55 52.50 -94.90
C GLY A 525 -25.27 53.16 -96.08
N SER A 526 -25.58 54.44 -95.94
CA SER A 526 -26.16 55.29 -96.98
C SER A 526 -25.88 56.76 -96.67
N ALA A 527 -26.28 57.66 -97.57
CA ALA A 527 -26.15 59.11 -97.38
C ALA A 527 -26.73 59.60 -96.03
N ASN A 528 -27.70 58.86 -95.47
CA ASN A 528 -28.40 59.26 -94.25
C ASN A 528 -27.99 58.46 -93.00
N THR A 529 -27.13 57.43 -93.10
CA THR A 529 -26.77 56.63 -91.93
C THR A 529 -25.41 55.92 -92.07
N CYS A 530 -24.65 55.93 -90.98
CA CYS A 530 -23.67 54.87 -90.72
C CYS A 530 -24.34 53.75 -89.92
N GLN A 531 -24.05 52.49 -90.24
CA GLN A 531 -24.70 51.35 -89.59
C GLN A 531 -23.80 50.11 -89.53
N ALA A 532 -24.00 49.28 -88.51
CA ALA A 532 -23.43 47.94 -88.41
C ALA A 532 -24.33 47.03 -87.57
N ASP A 533 -24.23 45.73 -87.79
CA ASP A 533 -24.85 44.76 -86.91
C ASP A 533 -23.91 44.41 -85.76
N TRP A 534 -24.41 44.53 -84.53
CA TRP A 534 -23.71 44.10 -83.33
C TRP A 534 -24.31 42.79 -82.83
N THR A 535 -23.65 41.68 -83.13
CA THR A 535 -23.94 40.40 -82.48
C THR A 535 -23.55 40.52 -81.01
N PHE A 536 -24.44 40.20 -80.08
CA PHE A 536 -24.13 40.29 -78.66
C PHE A 536 -23.07 39.24 -78.27
N PRO A 537 -22.17 39.56 -77.31
CA PRO A 537 -21.16 38.62 -76.82
C PRO A 537 -21.78 37.41 -76.10
N ALA A 538 -23.02 37.52 -75.63
CA ALA A 538 -23.86 36.42 -75.18
C ALA A 538 -25.32 36.68 -75.60
N ALA A 539 -26.05 35.61 -75.99
CA ALA A 539 -27.46 35.72 -76.31
C ALA A 539 -28.30 36.03 -75.05
N PHE A 540 -29.32 36.87 -75.19
CA PHE A 540 -30.38 37.08 -74.21
C PHE A 540 -31.45 35.98 -74.34
N ALA A 541 -32.25 35.76 -73.29
CA ALA A 541 -33.32 34.76 -73.31
C ALA A 541 -34.55 35.20 -74.13
N SER A 542 -34.74 36.51 -74.32
CA SER A 542 -35.84 37.06 -75.11
C SER A 542 -35.38 38.25 -75.96
N SER A 543 -36.25 38.72 -76.86
CA SER A 543 -36.02 39.95 -77.63
C SER A 543 -36.33 41.24 -76.85
N VAL A 544 -36.74 41.14 -75.58
CA VAL A 544 -36.93 42.29 -74.69
C VAL A 544 -35.56 42.76 -74.18
N VAL A 545 -34.80 43.39 -75.07
CA VAL A 545 -33.45 43.89 -74.80
C VAL A 545 -33.44 45.40 -74.98
N THR A 546 -32.97 46.13 -73.97
CA THR A 546 -32.78 47.58 -74.06
C THR A 546 -31.37 47.87 -74.54
N VAL A 547 -31.23 48.52 -75.69
CA VAL A 547 -29.94 48.91 -76.26
C VAL A 547 -29.79 50.43 -76.20
N ILE A 548 -28.73 50.88 -75.55
CA ILE A 548 -28.35 52.29 -75.46
C ILE A 548 -27.02 52.46 -76.19
N MET A 549 -26.91 53.53 -76.97
CA MET A 549 -25.67 53.88 -77.66
C MET A 549 -25.22 55.29 -77.33
N THR A 550 -23.92 55.47 -77.26
CA THR A 550 -23.29 56.78 -77.07
C THR A 550 -22.15 56.96 -78.06
N LEU A 551 -22.06 58.16 -78.64
CA LEU A 551 -21.01 58.50 -79.60
C LEU A 551 -19.64 58.40 -78.93
N LYS A 552 -18.75 57.56 -79.49
CA LYS A 552 -17.36 57.42 -79.03
C LYS A 552 -16.44 58.34 -79.81
N SER A 553 -16.51 58.29 -81.14
CA SER A 553 -15.72 59.16 -82.02
C SER A 553 -16.31 59.18 -83.43
N ARG A 554 -15.98 60.22 -84.20
CA ARG A 554 -16.36 60.40 -85.62
C ARG A 554 -15.14 60.69 -86.51
N ALA A 555 -13.99 60.10 -86.15
CA ALA A 555 -12.68 60.51 -86.65
C ALA A 555 -12.53 60.53 -88.19
N ALA A 556 -13.46 59.90 -88.92
CA ALA A 556 -13.62 60.02 -90.36
C ALA A 556 -15.12 60.02 -90.72
N ALA A 557 -15.88 61.06 -90.39
CA ALA A 557 -17.26 61.21 -90.86
C ALA A 557 -17.60 62.68 -91.18
N ALA A 558 -18.24 62.92 -92.33
CA ALA A 558 -18.52 64.27 -92.84
C ALA A 558 -19.49 65.11 -91.98
N PRO A 559 -20.56 64.54 -91.37
CA PRO A 559 -21.46 65.33 -90.53
C PRO A 559 -20.82 65.84 -89.23
N PHE A 560 -21.09 67.11 -88.88
CA PHE A 560 -20.74 67.71 -87.60
C PHE A 560 -21.60 67.17 -86.44
N PRO A 561 -21.14 67.22 -85.17
CA PRO A 561 -21.86 66.58 -84.06
C PRO A 561 -23.27 67.13 -83.86
N GLY A 562 -23.49 68.42 -84.17
CA GLY A 562 -24.81 69.05 -84.13
C GLY A 562 -25.73 68.69 -85.31
N GLU A 563 -25.23 67.97 -86.30
CA GLU A 563 -25.97 67.50 -87.48
C GLU A 563 -26.34 66.02 -87.36
N LEU A 564 -26.02 65.37 -86.24
CA LEU A 564 -26.34 63.97 -85.97
C LEU A 564 -27.68 63.87 -85.22
N ALA A 565 -28.55 62.98 -85.69
CA ALA A 565 -29.76 62.63 -84.96
C ALA A 565 -29.43 61.59 -83.86
N ALA A 566 -30.36 61.36 -82.93
CA ALA A 566 -30.15 60.40 -81.86
C ALA A 566 -29.85 59.00 -82.43
N PRO A 567 -28.80 58.30 -81.94
CA PRO A 567 -28.50 56.96 -82.39
C PRO A 567 -29.63 56.01 -81.99
N ARG A 568 -29.98 55.07 -82.86
CA ARG A 568 -31.05 54.08 -82.60
C ARG A 568 -30.61 52.66 -82.97
N ALA A 569 -31.11 51.68 -82.23
CA ALA A 569 -30.89 50.27 -82.51
C ALA A 569 -32.20 49.66 -83.00
N ASP A 570 -32.23 49.19 -84.26
CA ASP A 570 -33.40 48.54 -84.86
C ASP A 570 -33.04 47.79 -86.16
N PRO A 571 -33.41 46.49 -86.29
CA PRO A 571 -34.13 45.66 -85.31
C PRO A 571 -33.25 45.19 -84.14
N VAL A 572 -33.88 44.90 -82.99
CA VAL A 572 -33.24 44.27 -81.81
C VAL A 572 -33.82 42.86 -81.63
N THR A 573 -32.93 41.87 -81.57
CA THR A 573 -33.26 40.46 -81.34
C THR A 573 -32.58 39.96 -80.07
N ALA A 574 -32.79 38.70 -79.70
CA ALA A 574 -32.10 38.08 -78.57
C ALA A 574 -30.58 37.93 -78.78
N THR A 575 -30.08 37.95 -80.03
CA THR A 575 -28.68 37.65 -80.34
C THR A 575 -27.92 38.81 -80.98
N GLN A 576 -28.63 39.81 -81.50
CA GLN A 576 -28.03 40.87 -82.30
C GLN A 576 -28.92 42.12 -82.29
N ALA A 577 -28.30 43.29 -82.45
CA ALA A 577 -28.97 44.55 -82.74
C ALA A 577 -28.30 45.28 -83.91
N THR A 578 -29.08 45.85 -84.83
CA THR A 578 -28.55 46.73 -85.88
C THR A 578 -28.41 48.14 -85.33
N LEU A 579 -27.17 48.60 -85.20
CA LEU A 579 -26.81 49.90 -84.66
C LEU A 579 -26.77 50.95 -85.77
N ARG A 580 -27.44 52.09 -85.58
CA ARG A 580 -27.55 53.13 -86.60
C ARG A 580 -27.22 54.50 -86.01
N GLN A 581 -26.31 55.22 -86.67
CA GLN A 581 -26.09 56.64 -86.46
C GLN A 581 -26.65 57.43 -87.66
N PRO A 582 -27.86 58.00 -87.54
CA PRO A 582 -28.43 58.85 -88.57
C PRO A 582 -27.87 60.28 -88.53
N ASN A 583 -27.91 60.97 -89.66
CA ASN A 583 -27.84 62.44 -89.70
C ASN A 583 -29.24 63.05 -89.52
N ILE A 584 -29.30 64.34 -89.25
CA ILE A 584 -30.54 65.13 -89.26
C ILE A 584 -30.93 65.38 -90.72
N VAL A 585 -32.20 65.12 -91.06
CA VAL A 585 -32.73 65.32 -92.42
C VAL A 585 -32.48 66.75 -92.88
N GLY A 586 -31.85 66.91 -94.05
CA GLY A 586 -31.51 68.21 -94.63
C GLY A 586 -30.13 68.76 -94.24
N MET A 587 -29.40 68.09 -93.33
CA MET A 587 -28.01 68.43 -93.00
C MET A 587 -27.01 67.66 -93.86
N THR A 588 -25.72 67.90 -93.63
CA THR A 588 -24.61 67.21 -94.31
C THR A 588 -24.82 65.69 -94.32
N ALA A 589 -24.74 65.09 -95.51
CA ALA A 589 -24.86 63.64 -95.69
C ALA A 589 -23.56 62.93 -95.30
N PHE A 590 -23.66 61.68 -94.87
CA PHE A 590 -22.49 60.80 -94.80
C PHE A 590 -21.98 60.52 -96.23
N ALA A 591 -20.67 60.28 -96.35
CA ALA A 591 -20.01 59.93 -97.59
C ALA A 591 -19.42 58.51 -97.56
N PRO A 592 -19.24 57.85 -98.73
CA PRO A 592 -18.51 56.59 -98.79
C PRO A 592 -17.12 56.71 -98.17
N GLY A 593 -16.80 55.82 -97.23
CA GLY A 593 -15.57 55.89 -96.43
C GLY A 593 -15.78 56.42 -95.01
N ASP A 594 -16.95 57.00 -94.72
CA ASP A 594 -17.26 57.48 -93.38
C ASP A 594 -17.41 56.33 -92.36
N VAL A 595 -16.87 56.52 -91.15
CA VAL A 595 -16.98 55.59 -90.03
C VAL A 595 -17.27 56.35 -88.73
N VAL A 596 -18.32 55.92 -88.03
CA VAL A 596 -18.66 56.43 -86.69
C VAL A 596 -18.42 55.33 -85.65
N ALA A 597 -17.62 55.61 -84.64
CA ALA A 597 -17.44 54.69 -83.52
C ALA A 597 -18.47 54.97 -82.42
N MET A 598 -19.15 53.93 -81.94
CA MET A 598 -20.15 53.99 -80.88
C MET A 598 -19.76 53.08 -79.71
N HIS A 599 -20.09 53.50 -78.48
CA HIS A 599 -20.23 52.59 -77.35
C HIS A 599 -21.66 52.09 -77.31
N ALA A 600 -21.86 50.78 -77.42
CA ALA A 600 -23.16 50.14 -77.31
C ALA A 600 -23.22 49.36 -75.99
N PHE A 601 -24.34 49.51 -75.28
CA PHE A 601 -24.68 48.76 -74.09
C PHE A 601 -26.07 48.14 -74.28
N ALA A 602 -26.19 46.85 -73.98
CA ALA A 602 -27.45 46.13 -74.04
C ALA A 602 -27.72 45.45 -72.70
N THR A 603 -28.96 45.54 -72.21
CA THR A 603 -29.40 44.87 -70.98
C THR A 603 -30.72 44.13 -71.20
N GLY A 604 -30.87 42.99 -70.54
CA GLY A 604 -31.99 42.06 -70.65
C GLY A 604 -31.79 40.85 -69.74
N THR A 605 -32.59 39.80 -69.89
CA THR A 605 -32.43 38.56 -69.10
C THR A 605 -31.65 37.49 -69.86
N TRP A 606 -30.92 36.62 -69.15
CA TRP A 606 -30.27 35.44 -69.74
C TRP A 606 -31.01 34.12 -69.49
N TYR A 607 -32.08 34.15 -68.70
CA TYR A 607 -33.04 33.05 -68.53
C TYR A 607 -34.47 33.55 -68.33
#